data_AF-A0A349DEL1-F1
#
_entry.id   AF-A0A349DEL1-F1
#
_cell.length_a   1.000
_cell.length_b   1.000
_cell.length_c   1.000
_cell.angle_alpha   90.00
_cell.angle_beta   90.00
_cell.angle_gamma   90.00
#
_symmetry.space_group_name_H-M   'P 1'
#
loop_
_entity.id
_entity.type
_entity.pdbx_description
1 polymer ?
#
loop_
_entity_poly.entity_id
_entity_poly.type
_entity_poly.pdbx_seq_one_letter_code
_entity_poly.pdbx_strand_id
1 'polypeptide(L)'
;MGVDGFREDVITFISKQEGLPNGIPLPVATGVEHYKHGPHLEEYLDEFKRDVYDHYDCFTVGEGPMSDIKMAKDFVTEGPNQKLNMMISFEHMNANCFMVDWVKTPFNLIKLKSTLSKWQYGLYDKGWNCLYIENHDHARIIERYGNINYRVESGKMLAAMYFLLCGTPFIYQGQEIGMTNLLFDKISDYKDVMTFNNWKVFKKLGYSEKRFLKLAKDVSRENARTPVQWSEAENAGFTTGKPWFNINPNYKEINVEDDLKNPDSILNFYKKLIKLRKENEVLIYGKYKEYDHLNPFLYTYERVLGDRRVLVVCSFKEGSVKFRAPKGYNLSDGRLVLSNYSDNRIVNNGFVTKPYEVRVYMF
;
A
#
# COMPACT_ATOMS: atom_id res chain seq x y z
N MET A 1 24.57 -18.37 0.96
CA MET A 1 23.94 -17.28 1.74
C MET A 1 22.51 -17.62 2.15
N GLY A 2 21.79 -18.52 1.44
CA GLY A 2 20.52 -19.08 1.92
C GLY A 2 19.36 -18.08 1.96
N VAL A 3 19.29 -17.16 1.00
CA VAL A 3 18.17 -16.23 0.85
C VAL A 3 17.01 -16.92 0.13
N ASP A 4 15.77 -16.60 0.50
CA ASP A 4 14.55 -17.28 0.00
C ASP A 4 13.89 -16.58 -1.20
N GLY A 5 14.52 -15.53 -1.76
CA GLY A 5 13.91 -14.78 -2.85
C GLY A 5 14.48 -13.40 -3.09
N PHE A 6 13.90 -12.71 -4.08
CA PHE A 6 14.32 -11.37 -4.52
C PHE A 6 13.14 -10.42 -4.74
N ARG A 7 13.33 -9.16 -4.33
CA ARG A 7 12.57 -8.02 -4.85
C ARG A 7 13.45 -7.30 -5.86
N GLU A 8 13.05 -7.32 -7.12
CA GLU A 8 13.84 -6.78 -8.23
C GLU A 8 13.47 -5.31 -8.49
N ASP A 9 14.40 -4.41 -8.18
CA ASP A 9 14.22 -2.95 -8.30
C ASP A 9 14.10 -2.54 -9.78
N VAL A 10 13.07 -1.77 -10.10
CA VAL A 10 12.77 -1.26 -11.46
C VAL A 10 13.06 -2.25 -12.60
N ILE A 11 12.77 -3.54 -12.39
CA ILE A 11 13.23 -4.63 -13.27
C ILE A 11 12.81 -4.45 -14.72
N THR A 12 11.67 -3.83 -14.95
CA THR A 12 11.15 -3.54 -16.29
C THR A 12 12.10 -2.64 -17.11
N PHE A 13 13.03 -1.92 -16.47
CA PHE A 13 13.90 -0.95 -17.11
C PHE A 13 15.23 -1.53 -17.61
N ILE A 14 15.52 -2.83 -17.41
CA ILE A 14 16.87 -3.37 -17.70
C ILE A 14 17.22 -3.39 -19.19
N SER A 15 16.25 -3.56 -20.08
CA SER A 15 16.46 -3.59 -21.53
C SER A 15 16.22 -2.22 -22.17
N LYS A 16 17.16 -1.74 -23.00
CA LYS A 16 17.10 -0.42 -23.66
C LYS A 16 17.10 -0.62 -25.17
N GLN A 17 16.39 0.26 -25.88
CA GLN A 17 16.44 0.29 -27.34
C GLN A 17 17.84 0.67 -27.85
N GLU A 18 18.33 -0.07 -28.84
CA GLU A 18 19.62 0.16 -29.48
C GLU A 18 19.71 1.57 -30.08
N GLY A 19 20.90 2.18 -30.00
CA GLY A 19 21.15 3.53 -30.49
C GLY A 19 20.63 4.67 -29.58
N LEU A 20 19.89 4.33 -28.51
CA LEU A 20 19.35 5.29 -27.52
C LEU A 20 18.64 6.48 -28.19
N PRO A 21 17.58 6.23 -28.99
CA PRO A 21 16.91 7.28 -29.75
C PRO A 21 16.29 8.36 -28.85
N ASN A 22 16.10 9.55 -29.42
CA ASN A 22 15.41 10.64 -28.73
C ASN A 22 14.00 10.19 -28.33
N GLY A 23 13.67 10.44 -27.07
CA GLY A 23 12.38 10.10 -26.49
C GLY A 23 11.35 11.22 -26.53
N ILE A 24 10.10 10.87 -26.28
CA ILE A 24 9.02 11.80 -26.01
C ILE A 24 9.38 12.58 -24.73
N PRO A 25 9.37 13.93 -24.75
CA PRO A 25 9.79 14.74 -23.62
C PRO A 25 8.71 14.77 -22.53
N LEU A 26 8.68 13.74 -21.68
CA LEU A 26 7.83 13.66 -20.50
C LEU A 26 8.54 14.26 -19.27
N PRO A 27 7.87 15.08 -18.45
CA PRO A 27 8.52 15.79 -17.33
C PRO A 27 9.25 14.93 -16.29
N VAL A 28 8.91 13.64 -16.16
CA VAL A 28 9.45 12.73 -15.13
C VAL A 28 10.13 11.50 -15.74
N ALA A 29 9.81 11.14 -16.99
CA ALA A 29 10.26 9.89 -17.61
C ALA A 29 10.43 10.05 -19.13
N THR A 30 11.23 11.04 -19.54
CA THR A 30 11.59 11.22 -20.96
C THR A 30 12.14 9.93 -21.54
N GLY A 31 11.61 9.50 -22.69
CA GLY A 31 12.05 8.29 -23.40
C GLY A 31 11.65 6.98 -22.77
N VAL A 32 10.69 6.97 -21.84
CA VAL A 32 10.18 5.75 -21.17
C VAL A 32 9.73 4.68 -22.15
N GLU A 33 9.24 5.07 -23.32
CA GLU A 33 8.86 4.16 -24.40
C GLU A 33 10.02 3.32 -24.93
N HIS A 34 11.28 3.75 -24.73
CA HIS A 34 12.48 3.08 -25.24
C HIS A 34 13.16 2.17 -24.21
N TYR A 35 12.75 2.20 -22.93
CA TYR A 35 13.41 1.41 -21.88
C TYR A 35 12.46 0.75 -20.88
N LYS A 36 11.19 1.14 -20.76
CA LYS A 36 10.27 0.53 -19.78
C LYS A 36 9.89 -0.91 -20.11
N HIS A 37 9.87 -1.27 -21.38
CA HIS A 37 9.68 -2.64 -21.82
C HIS A 37 10.56 -2.79 -23.06
N GLY A 38 11.88 -2.82 -22.82
CA GLY A 38 12.87 -2.86 -23.89
C GLY A 38 12.83 -4.15 -24.69
N PRO A 39 13.48 -4.16 -25.87
CA PRO A 39 13.37 -5.24 -26.86
C PRO A 39 13.83 -6.62 -26.37
N HIS A 40 14.69 -6.67 -25.37
CA HIS A 40 15.27 -7.90 -24.81
C HIS A 40 14.82 -8.17 -23.36
N LEU A 41 13.79 -7.47 -22.86
CA LEU A 41 13.37 -7.62 -21.46
C LEU A 41 12.96 -9.08 -21.14
N GLU A 42 12.12 -9.66 -21.98
CA GLU A 42 11.66 -11.05 -21.80
C GLU A 42 12.81 -12.05 -21.88
N GLU A 43 13.74 -11.86 -22.82
CA GLU A 43 14.94 -12.70 -22.98
C GLU A 43 15.81 -12.70 -21.73
N TYR A 44 16.08 -11.52 -21.16
CA TYR A 44 16.90 -11.39 -19.96
C TYR A 44 16.23 -11.99 -18.72
N LEU A 45 14.90 -11.86 -18.61
CA LEU A 45 14.16 -12.46 -17.50
C LEU A 45 14.08 -13.99 -17.63
N ASP A 46 13.95 -14.51 -18.85
CA ASP A 46 14.04 -15.94 -19.11
C ASP A 46 15.42 -16.51 -18.81
N GLU A 47 16.47 -15.79 -19.21
CA GLU A 47 17.85 -16.14 -18.85
C GLU A 47 18.04 -16.19 -17.34
N PHE A 48 17.63 -15.13 -16.63
CA PHE A 48 17.80 -15.07 -15.18
C PHE A 48 16.97 -16.13 -14.45
N LYS A 49 15.75 -16.40 -14.91
CA LYS A 49 14.92 -17.47 -14.38
C LYS A 49 15.56 -18.84 -14.57
N ARG A 50 15.99 -19.15 -15.80
CA ARG A 50 16.60 -20.44 -16.16
C ARG A 50 17.89 -20.69 -15.40
N ASP A 51 18.76 -19.68 -15.33
CA ASP A 51 20.12 -19.83 -14.81
C ASP A 51 20.20 -19.60 -13.29
N VAL A 52 19.15 -19.04 -12.67
CA VAL A 52 19.10 -18.75 -11.23
C VAL A 52 17.83 -19.29 -10.57
N TYR A 53 16.65 -18.73 -10.87
CA TYR A 53 15.43 -19.00 -10.09
C TYR A 53 14.99 -20.46 -10.10
N ASP A 54 15.09 -21.14 -11.24
CA ASP A 54 14.64 -22.53 -11.39
C ASP A 54 15.49 -23.54 -10.60
N HIS A 55 16.60 -23.09 -10.00
CA HIS A 55 17.44 -23.90 -9.14
C HIS A 55 17.09 -23.81 -7.65
N TYR A 56 16.12 -22.98 -7.26
CA TYR A 56 15.75 -22.74 -5.87
C TYR A 56 14.24 -22.69 -5.65
N ASP A 57 13.78 -23.16 -4.49
CA ASP A 57 12.44 -22.85 -3.98
C ASP A 57 12.44 -21.42 -3.44
N CYS A 58 12.22 -20.47 -4.34
CA CYS A 58 12.34 -19.04 -4.03
C CYS A 58 11.15 -18.24 -4.54
N PHE A 59 10.95 -17.09 -3.89
CA PHE A 59 9.93 -16.12 -4.25
C PHE A 59 10.52 -14.92 -5.00
N THR A 60 9.86 -14.47 -6.07
CA THR A 60 10.28 -13.30 -6.85
C THR A 60 9.16 -12.27 -6.97
N VAL A 61 9.53 -11.00 -6.76
CA VAL A 61 8.64 -9.86 -6.96
C VAL A 61 9.35 -8.74 -7.70
N GLY A 62 8.87 -8.42 -8.88
CA GLY A 62 9.41 -7.32 -9.69
C GLY A 62 8.73 -6.00 -9.39
N GLU A 63 9.51 -4.93 -9.30
CA GLU A 63 8.98 -3.57 -9.32
C GLU A 63 8.89 -3.05 -10.74
N GLY A 64 7.68 -2.71 -11.19
CA GLY A 64 7.46 -2.08 -12.50
C GLY A 64 6.81 -0.71 -12.37
N PRO A 65 7.60 0.38 -12.39
CA PRO A 65 7.06 1.71 -12.44
C PRO A 65 6.14 1.89 -13.65
N MET A 66 4.98 2.51 -13.44
CA MET A 66 3.97 2.78 -14.47
C MET A 66 3.39 1.51 -15.14
N SER A 67 3.61 0.31 -14.61
CA SER A 67 3.04 -0.92 -15.17
C SER A 67 1.53 -0.98 -14.93
N ASP A 68 0.80 -1.36 -15.98
CA ASP A 68 -0.62 -1.65 -15.90
C ASP A 68 -0.87 -3.16 -15.79
N ILE A 69 -2.15 -3.53 -15.65
CA ILE A 69 -2.57 -4.92 -15.53
C ILE A 69 -2.25 -5.78 -16.76
N LYS A 70 -2.12 -5.16 -17.95
CA LYS A 70 -1.78 -5.89 -19.17
C LYS A 70 -0.31 -6.29 -19.11
N MET A 71 0.56 -5.31 -18.88
CA MET A 71 1.99 -5.54 -18.72
C MET A 71 2.29 -6.51 -17.57
N ALA A 72 1.59 -6.41 -16.45
CA ALA A 72 1.82 -7.32 -15.33
C ALA A 72 1.57 -8.80 -15.69
N LYS A 73 0.58 -9.08 -16.53
CA LYS A 73 0.28 -10.45 -16.96
C LYS A 73 1.41 -11.08 -17.77
N ASP A 74 2.16 -10.28 -18.51
CA ASP A 74 3.30 -10.78 -19.30
C ASP A 74 4.35 -11.41 -18.36
N PHE A 75 4.48 -10.91 -17.12
CA PHE A 75 5.44 -11.41 -16.14
C PHE A 75 4.87 -12.45 -15.16
N VAL A 76 3.63 -12.25 -14.67
CA VAL A 76 3.12 -12.98 -13.49
C VAL A 76 2.08 -14.04 -13.80
N THR A 77 1.70 -14.20 -15.07
CA THR A 77 0.73 -15.25 -15.43
C THR A 77 1.33 -16.63 -15.18
N GLU A 78 0.67 -17.44 -14.37
CA GLU A 78 1.10 -18.79 -14.02
C GLU A 78 1.16 -19.68 -15.27
N GLY A 79 2.26 -20.41 -15.40
CA GLY A 79 2.51 -21.32 -16.52
C GLY A 79 3.97 -21.33 -16.96
N PRO A 80 4.29 -22.03 -18.06
CA PRO A 80 5.68 -22.20 -18.52
C PRO A 80 6.41 -20.88 -18.83
N ASN A 81 5.66 -19.82 -19.14
CA ASN A 81 6.21 -18.51 -19.51
C ASN A 81 6.29 -17.53 -18.33
N GLN A 82 5.92 -17.95 -17.11
CA GLN A 82 5.94 -17.09 -15.93
C GLN A 82 7.37 -16.62 -15.64
N LYS A 83 7.58 -15.31 -15.57
CA LYS A 83 8.89 -14.70 -15.24
C LYS A 83 9.03 -14.44 -13.74
N LEU A 84 7.96 -13.95 -13.12
CA LEU A 84 7.93 -13.51 -11.72
C LEU A 84 6.73 -14.11 -10.99
N ASN A 85 6.83 -14.34 -9.68
CA ASN A 85 5.64 -14.74 -8.91
C ASN A 85 4.66 -13.57 -8.77
N MET A 86 5.17 -12.36 -8.61
CA MET A 86 4.38 -11.17 -8.33
C MET A 86 4.98 -9.91 -8.96
N MET A 87 4.16 -8.87 -9.09
CA MET A 87 4.60 -7.55 -9.55
C MET A 87 4.04 -6.44 -8.66
N ILE A 88 4.89 -5.47 -8.32
CA ILE A 88 4.52 -4.26 -7.59
C ILE A 88 3.91 -3.27 -8.58
N SER A 89 2.63 -2.95 -8.38
CA SER A 89 1.94 -1.88 -9.09
C SER A 89 1.88 -0.61 -8.25
N PHE A 90 2.01 0.55 -8.89
CA PHE A 90 1.88 1.86 -8.24
C PHE A 90 0.56 2.56 -8.55
N GLU A 91 -0.32 1.95 -9.36
CA GLU A 91 -1.53 2.63 -9.81
C GLU A 91 -2.45 3.04 -8.65
N HIS A 92 -2.46 2.30 -7.54
CA HIS A 92 -3.30 2.60 -6.38
C HIS A 92 -2.71 3.74 -5.54
N MET A 93 -1.38 3.91 -5.56
CA MET A 93 -0.70 5.05 -4.95
C MET A 93 -1.08 6.38 -5.63
N ASN A 94 -1.59 6.34 -6.87
CA ASN A 94 -2.09 7.52 -7.57
C ASN A 94 -3.46 8.03 -7.08
N ALA A 95 -4.06 7.47 -6.02
CA ALA A 95 -5.37 7.92 -5.53
C ALA A 95 -5.40 9.37 -5.03
N ASN A 96 -4.24 9.99 -4.74
CA ASN A 96 -4.11 11.39 -4.31
C ASN A 96 -3.00 12.15 -5.08
N CYS A 97 -2.60 11.67 -6.26
CA CYS A 97 -1.62 12.35 -7.10
C CYS A 97 -1.79 12.02 -8.59
N PHE A 98 -1.05 12.74 -9.42
CA PHE A 98 -0.98 12.51 -10.87
C PHE A 98 0.44 12.14 -11.29
N MET A 99 0.64 10.88 -11.67
CA MET A 99 1.91 10.24 -12.07
C MET A 99 3.01 10.19 -11.01
N VAL A 100 3.17 11.24 -10.21
CA VAL A 100 4.15 11.34 -9.12
C VAL A 100 3.56 12.02 -7.90
N ASP A 101 4.05 11.65 -6.72
CA ASP A 101 3.56 12.18 -5.43
C ASP A 101 3.66 13.71 -5.35
N TRP A 102 4.66 14.32 -5.99
CA TRP A 102 4.87 15.77 -6.04
C TRP A 102 3.79 16.55 -6.82
N VAL A 103 2.95 15.88 -7.62
CA VAL A 103 1.77 16.48 -8.28
C VAL A 103 0.52 16.01 -7.55
N LYS A 104 0.30 16.61 -6.37
CA LYS A 104 -0.75 16.22 -5.43
C LYS A 104 -2.15 16.60 -5.90
N THR A 105 -3.11 15.70 -5.69
CA THR A 105 -4.55 15.95 -5.80
C THR A 105 -5.23 15.58 -4.47
N PRO A 106 -6.48 16.00 -4.21
CA PRO A 106 -7.25 15.42 -3.10
C PRO A 106 -7.34 13.90 -3.23
N PHE A 107 -7.38 13.20 -2.10
CA PHE A 107 -7.61 11.75 -2.08
C PHE A 107 -8.97 11.42 -2.70
N ASN A 108 -8.99 10.40 -3.55
CA ASN A 108 -10.19 9.93 -4.23
C ASN A 108 -10.37 8.42 -4.01
N LEU A 109 -11.32 8.06 -3.14
CA LEU A 109 -11.64 6.66 -2.83
C LEU A 109 -12.11 5.89 -4.07
N ILE A 110 -12.89 6.50 -4.96
CA ILE A 110 -13.37 5.83 -6.18
C ILE A 110 -12.18 5.45 -7.07
N LYS A 111 -11.18 6.35 -7.19
CA LYS A 111 -9.94 6.06 -7.92
C LYS A 111 -9.16 4.91 -7.27
N LEU A 112 -9.03 4.90 -5.94
CA LEU A 112 -8.38 3.82 -5.20
C LEU A 112 -9.08 2.47 -5.46
N LYS A 113 -10.40 2.42 -5.26
CA LYS A 113 -11.22 1.22 -5.46
C LYS A 113 -11.16 0.72 -6.89
N SER A 114 -11.26 1.62 -7.88
CA SER A 114 -11.19 1.27 -9.31
C SER A 114 -9.87 0.58 -9.64
N THR A 115 -8.76 1.12 -9.14
CA THR A 115 -7.47 0.46 -9.34
C THR A 115 -7.42 -0.89 -8.61
N LEU A 116 -7.71 -0.94 -7.30
CA LEU A 116 -7.63 -2.20 -6.55
C LEU A 116 -8.50 -3.28 -7.19
N SER A 117 -9.75 -2.97 -7.52
CA SER A 117 -10.66 -3.88 -8.21
C SER A 117 -10.16 -4.32 -9.58
N LYS A 118 -9.59 -3.41 -10.38
CA LYS A 118 -9.00 -3.75 -11.69
C LYS A 118 -7.91 -4.81 -11.55
N TRP A 119 -7.05 -4.70 -10.54
CA TRP A 119 -5.97 -5.67 -10.28
C TRP A 119 -6.48 -6.98 -9.69
N GLN A 120 -7.44 -6.90 -8.76
CA GLN A 120 -8.11 -8.08 -8.21
C GLN A 120 -8.79 -8.92 -9.29
N TYR A 121 -9.61 -8.31 -10.15
CA TYR A 121 -10.25 -9.04 -11.27
C TYR A 121 -9.26 -9.43 -12.36
N GLY A 122 -8.26 -8.60 -12.60
CA GLY A 122 -7.32 -8.77 -13.69
C GLY A 122 -6.42 -9.98 -13.52
N LEU A 123 -5.95 -10.25 -12.30
CA LEU A 123 -5.03 -11.34 -11.99
C LEU A 123 -5.70 -12.59 -11.39
N TYR A 124 -6.96 -12.52 -10.95
CA TYR A 124 -7.65 -13.70 -10.39
C TYR A 124 -7.64 -14.88 -11.38
N ASP A 125 -7.28 -16.08 -10.89
CA ASP A 125 -7.03 -17.33 -11.65
C ASP A 125 -6.00 -17.21 -12.79
N LYS A 126 -5.13 -16.19 -12.76
CA LYS A 126 -4.11 -15.97 -13.79
C LYS A 126 -2.74 -15.75 -13.21
N GLY A 127 -2.63 -14.94 -12.17
CA GLY A 127 -1.37 -14.63 -11.50
C GLY A 127 -1.63 -14.11 -10.10
N TRP A 128 -0.60 -13.56 -9.45
CA TRP A 128 -0.68 -13.22 -8.02
C TRP A 128 -0.40 -11.74 -7.74
N ASN A 129 -1.28 -11.11 -6.95
CA ASN A 129 -1.19 -9.69 -6.62
C ASN A 129 -0.18 -9.41 -5.49
N CYS A 130 0.57 -8.31 -5.63
CA CYS A 130 1.30 -7.66 -4.54
C CYS A 130 0.45 -6.61 -3.85
N LEU A 131 0.12 -6.86 -2.59
CA LEU A 131 -0.73 -5.97 -1.80
C LEU A 131 0.19 -5.16 -0.87
N TYR A 132 0.30 -3.86 -1.08
CA TYR A 132 0.99 -2.95 -0.18
C TYR A 132 0.27 -1.60 -0.16
N ILE A 133 0.58 -0.79 0.84
CA ILE A 133 0.11 0.60 0.94
C ILE A 133 1.23 1.55 1.43
N GLU A 134 2.36 1.01 1.88
CA GLU A 134 3.56 1.76 2.24
C GLU A 134 4.81 1.05 1.71
N ASN A 135 5.85 1.84 1.46
CA ASN A 135 7.22 1.42 1.24
C ASN A 135 8.15 2.60 1.56
N HIS A 136 9.44 2.46 1.26
CA HIS A 136 10.46 3.49 1.53
C HIS A 136 10.42 4.70 0.57
N ASP A 137 9.52 4.70 -0.41
CA ASP A 137 9.45 5.64 -1.53
C ASP A 137 8.16 6.47 -1.57
N HIS A 138 7.29 6.28 -0.57
CA HIS A 138 6.05 7.00 -0.41
C HIS A 138 5.90 7.56 1.01
N ALA A 139 5.13 8.63 1.18
CA ALA A 139 4.75 9.10 2.50
C ALA A 139 3.90 8.07 3.27
N ARG A 140 3.88 8.18 4.60
CA ARG A 140 3.11 7.28 5.48
C ARG A 140 1.61 7.36 5.15
N ILE A 141 0.94 6.22 5.25
CA ILE A 141 -0.42 6.06 4.74
C ILE A 141 -1.46 6.76 5.59
N ILE A 142 -1.17 6.97 6.89
CA ILE A 142 -2.05 7.68 7.82
C ILE A 142 -2.38 9.07 7.30
N GLU A 143 -1.39 9.87 6.93
CA GLU A 143 -1.63 11.19 6.35
C GLU A 143 -2.02 11.14 4.87
N ARG A 144 -1.63 10.08 4.15
CA ARG A 144 -1.90 9.98 2.72
C ARG A 144 -3.37 9.66 2.44
N TYR A 145 -3.91 8.60 3.05
CA TYR A 145 -5.27 8.06 2.82
C TYR A 145 -6.10 7.90 4.10
N GLY A 146 -5.49 8.00 5.27
CA GLY A 146 -6.14 7.89 6.57
C GLY A 146 -6.49 9.24 7.16
N ASN A 147 -6.31 9.35 8.48
CA ASN A 147 -6.48 10.60 9.21
C ASN A 147 -5.68 10.62 10.49
N ILE A 148 -4.91 11.68 10.71
CA ILE A 148 -4.08 11.80 11.92
C ILE A 148 -4.91 11.96 13.20
N ASN A 149 -6.09 12.59 13.13
CA ASN A 149 -6.98 12.74 14.29
C ASN A 149 -7.69 11.42 14.66
N TYR A 150 -7.73 10.47 13.74
CA TYR A 150 -8.26 9.12 13.92
C TYR A 150 -7.18 8.10 13.55
N ARG A 151 -5.93 8.33 14.00
CA ARG A 151 -4.75 7.56 13.59
C ARG A 151 -4.95 6.07 13.80
N VAL A 152 -5.46 5.68 14.96
CA VAL A 152 -5.66 4.28 15.32
C VAL A 152 -6.76 3.65 14.47
N GLU A 153 -7.90 4.32 14.33
CA GLU A 153 -9.06 3.79 13.63
C GLU A 153 -8.83 3.73 12.12
N SER A 154 -8.30 4.81 11.54
CA SER A 154 -7.93 4.87 10.12
C SER A 154 -6.79 3.91 9.80
N GLY A 155 -5.78 3.78 10.65
CA GLY A 155 -4.68 2.83 10.47
C GLY A 155 -5.18 1.37 10.45
N LYS A 156 -6.07 0.99 11.38
CA LYS A 156 -6.70 -0.34 11.39
C LYS A 156 -7.61 -0.56 10.18
N MET A 157 -8.40 0.44 9.78
CA MET A 157 -9.26 0.35 8.61
C MET A 157 -8.44 0.16 7.33
N LEU A 158 -7.38 0.96 7.14
CA LEU A 158 -6.47 0.86 6.00
C LEU A 158 -5.78 -0.50 5.98
N ALA A 159 -5.36 -1.01 7.15
CA ALA A 159 -4.81 -2.36 7.28
C ALA A 159 -5.78 -3.41 6.74
N ALA A 160 -7.01 -3.44 7.26
CA ALA A 160 -8.01 -4.43 6.82
C ALA A 160 -8.41 -4.26 5.34
N MET A 161 -8.44 -3.01 4.84
CA MET A 161 -8.82 -2.70 3.47
C MET A 161 -7.97 -3.44 2.44
N TYR A 162 -6.63 -3.36 2.54
CA TYR A 162 -5.73 -3.98 1.56
C TYR A 162 -5.37 -5.43 1.92
N PHE A 163 -5.21 -5.72 3.21
CA PHE A 163 -4.63 -6.99 3.67
C PHE A 163 -5.54 -8.20 3.41
N LEU A 164 -6.85 -7.97 3.32
CA LEU A 164 -7.87 -9.00 3.07
C LEU A 164 -8.25 -9.15 1.57
N LEU A 165 -7.53 -8.48 0.67
CA LEU A 165 -7.62 -8.71 -0.77
C LEU A 165 -6.92 -10.02 -1.18
N CYS A 166 -7.19 -10.50 -2.39
CA CYS A 166 -6.52 -11.67 -2.97
C CYS A 166 -5.11 -11.31 -3.42
N GLY A 167 -4.10 -11.98 -2.86
CA GLY A 167 -2.68 -11.67 -3.09
C GLY A 167 -1.85 -11.82 -1.82
N THR A 168 -0.56 -11.48 -1.90
CA THR A 168 0.36 -11.50 -0.74
C THR A 168 0.51 -10.08 -0.17
N PRO A 169 0.15 -9.85 1.10
CA PRO A 169 0.31 -8.55 1.74
C PRO A 169 1.73 -8.30 2.26
N PHE A 170 2.23 -7.10 1.99
CA PHE A 170 3.47 -6.54 2.51
C PHE A 170 3.14 -5.48 3.57
N ILE A 171 3.88 -5.50 4.68
CA ILE A 171 3.81 -4.49 5.73
C ILE A 171 5.17 -3.81 5.75
N TYR A 172 5.19 -2.49 5.63
CA TYR A 172 6.42 -1.71 5.74
C TYR A 172 6.71 -1.36 7.20
N GLN A 173 7.99 -1.31 7.59
CA GLN A 173 8.39 -1.08 8.97
C GLN A 173 7.76 0.21 9.56
N GLY A 174 7.07 0.08 10.68
CA GLY A 174 6.38 1.19 11.35
C GLY A 174 4.93 1.41 10.90
N GLN A 175 4.49 0.81 9.79
CA GLN A 175 3.09 0.83 9.36
C GLN A 175 2.19 0.16 10.42
N GLU A 176 2.71 -0.89 11.07
CA GLU A 176 2.01 -1.68 12.08
C GLU A 176 1.79 -0.94 13.39
N ILE A 177 2.56 0.10 13.70
CA ILE A 177 2.30 1.01 14.84
C ILE A 177 1.67 2.33 14.39
N GLY A 178 1.38 2.47 13.09
CA GLY A 178 0.87 3.70 12.48
C GLY A 178 1.83 4.88 12.66
N MET A 179 3.11 4.68 12.35
CA MET A 179 4.07 5.77 12.19
C MET A 179 3.56 6.79 11.18
N THR A 180 3.92 8.04 11.41
CA THR A 180 3.36 9.21 10.71
C THR A 180 4.47 9.97 9.99
N ASN A 181 4.10 10.86 9.08
CA ASN A 181 5.04 11.75 8.41
C ASN A 181 5.82 12.60 9.42
N LEU A 182 7.04 12.98 9.05
CA LEU A 182 7.89 13.87 9.83
C LEU A 182 7.95 15.24 9.18
N LEU A 183 7.64 16.26 9.98
CA LEU A 183 7.53 17.63 9.51
C LEU A 183 8.86 18.37 9.71
N PHE A 184 9.55 18.70 8.61
CA PHE A 184 10.73 19.58 8.67
C PHE A 184 10.40 21.01 8.23
N ASP A 185 11.01 21.98 8.91
CA ASP A 185 10.79 23.41 8.66
C ASP A 185 11.90 24.07 7.84
N LYS A 186 12.95 23.32 7.48
CA LYS A 186 14.04 23.79 6.63
C LYS A 186 14.38 22.76 5.57
N ILE A 187 14.67 23.21 4.35
CA ILE A 187 15.11 22.30 3.28
C ILE A 187 16.41 21.58 3.61
N SER A 188 17.26 22.20 4.46
CA SER A 188 18.54 21.63 4.90
C SER A 188 18.40 20.38 5.76
N ASP A 189 17.22 20.12 6.32
CA ASP A 189 16.98 18.98 7.21
C ASP A 189 16.60 17.71 6.43
N TYR A 190 16.23 17.86 5.15
CA TYR A 190 16.03 16.77 4.20
C TYR A 190 17.38 16.27 3.68
N LYS A 191 17.46 14.99 3.29
CA LYS A 191 18.65 14.36 2.73
C LYS A 191 18.40 13.73 1.36
N ASP A 192 17.13 13.54 0.98
CA ASP A 192 16.77 12.82 -0.22
C ASP A 192 17.02 13.65 -1.49
N VAL A 193 17.69 13.01 -2.46
CA VAL A 193 18.07 13.62 -3.73
C VAL A 193 16.86 14.09 -4.55
N MET A 194 15.74 13.35 -4.50
CA MET A 194 14.52 13.76 -5.21
C MET A 194 13.90 14.99 -4.56
N THR A 195 13.89 15.08 -3.22
CA THR A 195 13.41 16.28 -2.52
C THR A 195 14.23 17.52 -2.91
N PHE A 196 15.56 17.42 -2.91
CA PHE A 196 16.42 18.54 -3.34
C PHE A 196 16.26 18.92 -4.81
N ASN A 197 16.12 17.93 -5.69
CA ASN A 197 15.93 18.20 -7.12
C ASN A 197 14.55 18.84 -7.38
N ASN A 198 13.50 18.38 -6.71
CA ASN A 198 12.20 19.05 -6.76
C ASN A 198 12.31 20.47 -6.21
N TRP A 199 13.00 20.71 -5.09
CA TRP A 199 13.19 22.06 -4.57
C TRP A 199 13.81 23.00 -5.62
N LYS A 200 14.85 22.55 -6.33
CA LYS A 200 15.48 23.33 -7.41
C LYS A 200 14.49 23.68 -8.53
N VAL A 201 13.65 22.73 -8.94
CA VAL A 201 12.61 22.94 -9.97
C VAL A 201 11.55 23.92 -9.48
N PHE A 202 10.95 23.66 -8.32
CA PHE A 202 9.90 24.50 -7.74
C PHE A 202 10.40 25.93 -7.45
N LYS A 203 11.64 26.09 -7.00
CA LYS A 203 12.28 27.40 -6.82
C LYS A 203 12.37 28.17 -8.15
N LYS A 204 12.75 27.51 -9.25
CA LYS A 204 12.74 28.11 -10.59
C LYS A 204 11.33 28.50 -11.06
N LEU A 205 10.31 27.77 -10.62
CA LEU A 205 8.89 28.08 -10.85
C LEU A 205 8.33 29.16 -9.88
N GLY A 206 9.18 29.80 -9.07
CA GLY A 206 8.78 30.90 -8.19
C GLY A 206 8.15 30.48 -6.86
N TYR A 207 8.25 29.21 -6.47
CA TYR A 207 7.78 28.78 -5.15
C TYR A 207 8.70 29.31 -4.03
N SER A 208 8.09 29.82 -2.95
CA SER A 208 8.80 30.06 -1.71
C SER A 208 9.15 28.75 -1.00
N GLU A 209 10.21 28.77 -0.19
CA GLU A 209 10.61 27.60 0.59
C GLU A 209 9.48 27.12 1.50
N LYS A 210 8.77 28.04 2.17
CA LYS A 210 7.60 27.71 3.00
C LYS A 210 6.51 26.95 2.22
N ARG A 211 6.22 27.36 0.98
CA ARG A 211 5.22 26.69 0.14
C ARG A 211 5.71 25.31 -0.31
N PHE A 212 6.99 25.20 -0.66
CA PHE A 212 7.61 23.92 -1.00
C PHE A 212 7.61 22.95 0.17
N LEU A 213 8.04 23.39 1.36
CA LEU A 213 8.09 22.58 2.56
C LEU A 213 6.70 22.08 2.99
N LYS A 214 5.65 22.90 2.81
CA LYS A 214 4.27 22.45 3.03
C LYS A 214 3.90 21.25 2.16
N LEU A 215 4.36 21.23 0.90
CA LEU A 215 4.16 20.09 0.00
C LEU A 215 5.08 18.92 0.39
N ALA A 216 6.36 19.18 0.64
CA ALA A 216 7.36 18.16 0.98
C ALA A 216 6.96 17.35 2.23
N LYS A 217 6.35 18.00 3.23
CA LYS A 217 5.78 17.36 4.42
C LYS A 217 4.76 16.26 4.08
N ASP A 218 4.05 16.38 2.96
CA ASP A 218 3.03 15.43 2.55
C ASP A 218 3.54 14.33 1.61
N VAL A 219 4.62 14.59 0.86
CA VAL A 219 4.99 13.79 -0.32
C VAL A 219 6.44 13.31 -0.33
N SER A 220 7.30 13.82 0.55
CA SER A 220 8.70 13.39 0.59
C SER A 220 8.78 11.92 1.00
N ARG A 221 9.64 11.18 0.29
CA ARG A 221 9.97 9.78 0.60
C ARG A 221 10.57 9.63 1.99
N GLU A 222 11.21 10.68 2.49
CA GLU A 222 11.88 10.67 3.80
C GLU A 222 10.90 10.50 4.96
N ASN A 223 9.62 10.78 4.75
CA ASN A 223 8.55 10.48 5.70
C ASN A 223 8.49 8.99 6.07
N ALA A 224 8.86 8.09 5.15
CA ALA A 224 8.92 6.65 5.39
C ALA A 224 10.32 6.16 5.83
N ARG A 225 11.31 7.05 5.93
CA ARG A 225 12.71 6.69 6.21
C ARG A 225 13.19 7.15 7.59
N THR A 226 12.32 7.78 8.38
CA THR A 226 12.61 8.05 9.78
C THR A 226 12.85 6.74 10.53
N PRO A 227 13.78 6.72 11.49
CA PRO A 227 14.05 5.50 12.23
C PRO A 227 12.81 4.97 12.94
N VAL A 228 12.69 3.64 13.00
CA VAL A 228 11.56 2.96 13.67
C VAL A 228 11.53 3.34 15.15
N GLN A 229 10.33 3.60 15.65
CA GLN A 229 10.09 4.05 17.01
C GLN A 229 9.87 2.85 17.94
N TRP A 230 10.93 2.34 18.55
CA TRP A 230 10.88 1.11 19.37
C TRP A 230 10.30 1.34 20.76
N SER A 231 10.68 2.44 21.43
CA SER A 231 10.22 2.79 22.77
C SER A 231 10.26 4.31 23.02
N GLU A 232 9.89 4.74 24.22
CA GLU A 232 10.03 6.14 24.68
C GLU A 232 11.47 6.54 25.07
N ALA A 233 12.45 5.64 24.95
CA ALA A 233 13.85 5.93 25.25
C ALA A 233 14.45 6.96 24.28
N GLU A 234 15.63 7.49 24.60
CA GLU A 234 16.36 8.39 23.70
C GLU A 234 16.48 7.80 22.28
N ASN A 235 16.32 8.66 21.27
CA ASN A 235 16.23 8.27 19.86
C ASN A 235 15.18 7.18 19.57
N ALA A 236 14.08 7.15 20.34
CA ALA A 236 13.05 6.13 20.26
C ALA A 236 13.56 4.68 20.45
N GLY A 237 14.69 4.52 21.15
CA GLY A 237 15.37 3.22 21.28
C GLY A 237 16.03 2.70 20.00
N PHE A 238 16.08 3.48 18.92
CA PHE A 238 16.69 3.07 17.65
C PHE A 238 18.22 2.97 17.72
N THR A 239 18.86 3.89 18.44
CA THR A 239 20.32 3.92 18.57
C THR A 239 20.75 4.65 19.83
N THR A 240 21.86 4.23 20.42
CA THR A 240 22.55 4.98 21.48
C THR A 240 23.49 6.06 20.93
N GLY A 241 23.74 6.06 19.62
CA GLY A 241 24.57 7.06 18.94
C GLY A 241 23.75 8.20 18.33
N LYS A 242 24.31 8.84 17.30
CA LYS A 242 23.57 9.82 16.50
C LYS A 242 22.85 9.10 15.36
N PRO A 243 21.51 9.20 15.26
CA PRO A 243 20.80 8.56 14.16
C PRO A 243 21.19 9.21 12.83
N TRP A 244 21.26 8.40 11.78
CA TRP A 244 21.60 8.88 10.45
C TRP A 244 20.53 9.84 9.90
N PHE A 245 19.29 9.77 10.42
CA PHE A 245 18.18 10.64 10.06
C PHE A 245 17.38 11.05 11.31
N ASN A 246 16.55 12.07 11.19
CA ASN A 246 15.83 12.63 12.34
C ASN A 246 14.78 11.65 12.87
N ILE A 247 14.66 11.59 14.20
CA ILE A 247 13.63 10.82 14.91
C ILE A 247 12.36 11.66 14.93
N ASN A 248 11.21 11.04 14.63
CA ASN A 248 9.93 11.73 14.73
C ASN A 248 9.61 12.00 16.21
N PRO A 249 9.41 13.26 16.65
CA PRO A 249 9.24 13.59 18.07
C PRO A 249 8.03 12.93 18.74
N ASN A 250 7.07 12.42 17.96
CA ASN A 250 5.91 11.69 18.47
C ASN A 250 6.22 10.26 18.95
N TYR A 251 7.48 9.83 18.97
CA TYR A 251 7.87 8.50 19.47
C TYR A 251 7.48 8.23 20.93
N LYS A 252 7.24 9.28 21.71
CA LYS A 252 6.70 9.20 23.08
C LYS A 252 5.24 8.75 23.13
N GLU A 253 4.51 8.82 22.02
CA GLU A 253 3.10 8.41 21.94
C GLU A 253 2.89 7.25 20.96
N ILE A 254 3.83 7.07 20.03
CA ILE A 254 3.79 6.06 18.99
C ILE A 254 5.08 5.27 19.07
N ASN A 255 5.06 4.11 19.70
CA ASN A 255 6.21 3.22 19.72
C ASN A 255 5.77 1.76 19.89
N VAL A 256 6.67 0.84 19.52
CA VAL A 256 6.40 -0.61 19.57
C VAL A 256 6.13 -1.09 20.99
N GLU A 257 6.86 -0.60 21.98
CA GLU A 257 6.72 -1.03 23.38
C GLU A 257 5.30 -0.78 23.92
N ASP A 258 4.73 0.39 23.65
CA ASP A 258 3.37 0.74 24.07
C ASP A 258 2.30 0.01 23.27
N ASP A 259 2.50 -0.09 21.95
CA ASP A 259 1.58 -0.82 21.07
C ASP A 259 1.53 -2.33 21.40
N LEU A 260 2.62 -2.91 21.93
CA LEU A 260 2.63 -4.29 22.42
C LEU A 260 1.75 -4.48 23.66
N LYS A 261 1.74 -3.50 24.58
CA LYS A 261 0.98 -3.55 25.84
C LYS A 261 -0.52 -3.27 25.64
N ASN A 262 -0.87 -2.48 24.63
CA ASN A 262 -2.25 -2.08 24.36
C ASN A 262 -2.98 -3.10 23.44
N PRO A 263 -3.99 -3.86 23.93
CA PRO A 263 -4.70 -4.86 23.11
C PRO A 263 -5.50 -4.27 21.94
N ASP A 264 -5.78 -2.97 22.00
CA ASP A 264 -6.48 -2.19 20.97
C ASP A 264 -5.50 -1.34 20.14
N SER A 265 -4.21 -1.66 20.15
CA SER A 265 -3.23 -1.00 19.28
C SER A 265 -3.40 -1.35 17.80
N ILE A 266 -2.73 -0.59 16.93
CA ILE A 266 -2.65 -0.92 15.49
C ILE A 266 -1.84 -2.21 15.33
N LEU A 267 -0.77 -2.38 16.11
CA LEU A 267 0.10 -3.56 16.06
C LEU A 267 -0.67 -4.84 16.36
N ASN A 268 -1.44 -4.84 17.44
CA ASN A 268 -2.24 -6.00 17.83
C ASN A 268 -3.41 -6.22 16.85
N PHE A 269 -3.87 -5.20 16.15
CA PHE A 269 -4.82 -5.36 15.04
C PHE A 269 -4.18 -6.04 13.82
N TYR A 270 -2.95 -5.68 13.43
CA TYR A 270 -2.20 -6.41 12.39
C TYR A 270 -1.96 -7.87 12.77
N LYS A 271 -1.60 -8.17 14.03
CA LYS A 271 -1.48 -9.56 14.51
C LYS A 271 -2.79 -10.33 14.36
N LYS A 272 -3.93 -9.73 14.72
CA LYS A 272 -5.28 -10.31 14.53
C LYS A 272 -5.58 -10.53 13.04
N LEU A 273 -5.24 -9.58 12.16
CA LEU A 273 -5.40 -9.70 10.70
C LEU A 273 -4.57 -10.85 10.11
N ILE A 274 -3.29 -10.94 10.47
CA ILE A 274 -2.38 -11.99 10.00
C ILE A 274 -2.92 -13.36 10.42
N LYS A 275 -3.29 -13.51 11.69
CA LYS A 275 -3.89 -14.73 12.22
C LYS A 275 -5.18 -15.10 11.47
N LEU A 276 -6.10 -14.14 11.33
CA LEU A 276 -7.37 -14.33 10.61
C LEU A 276 -7.13 -14.80 9.18
N ARG A 277 -6.19 -14.17 8.45
CA ARG A 277 -5.86 -14.57 7.08
C ARG A 277 -5.25 -15.97 7.01
N LYS A 278 -4.34 -16.32 7.93
CA LYS A 278 -3.67 -17.63 7.97
C LYS A 278 -4.63 -18.79 8.29
N GLU A 279 -5.66 -18.52 9.09
CA GLU A 279 -6.64 -19.52 9.52
C GLU A 279 -7.80 -19.70 8.53
N ASN A 280 -7.90 -18.88 7.48
CA ASN A 280 -9.06 -18.86 6.59
C ASN A 280 -8.65 -18.73 5.12
N GLU A 281 -8.66 -19.86 4.40
CA GLU A 281 -8.29 -19.93 2.97
C GLU A 281 -9.12 -19.01 2.07
N VAL A 282 -10.37 -18.71 2.42
CA VAL A 282 -11.20 -17.74 1.69
C VAL A 282 -10.56 -16.34 1.63
N LEU A 283 -9.75 -15.97 2.62
CA LEU A 283 -9.00 -14.71 2.64
C LEU A 283 -7.68 -14.79 1.85
N ILE A 284 -7.26 -15.99 1.47
CA ILE A 284 -6.07 -16.22 0.64
C ILE A 284 -6.52 -16.34 -0.82
N TYR A 285 -7.32 -17.36 -1.13
CA TYR A 285 -7.67 -17.79 -2.49
C TYR A 285 -9.07 -17.35 -2.94
N GLY A 286 -9.91 -16.82 -2.05
CA GLY A 286 -11.30 -16.52 -2.41
C GLY A 286 -11.43 -15.45 -3.48
N LYS A 287 -12.42 -15.61 -4.36
CA LYS A 287 -12.76 -14.64 -5.40
C LYS A 287 -13.20 -13.31 -4.80
N TYR A 288 -12.59 -12.23 -5.29
CA TYR A 288 -12.96 -10.87 -4.93
C TYR A 288 -14.19 -10.38 -5.71
N LYS A 289 -15.07 -9.61 -5.07
CA LYS A 289 -16.10 -8.81 -5.74
C LYS A 289 -16.43 -7.55 -4.95
N GLU A 290 -16.35 -6.40 -5.61
CA GLU A 290 -16.70 -5.10 -5.05
C GLU A 290 -18.22 -4.83 -5.05
N TYR A 291 -18.69 -4.07 -4.05
CA TYR A 291 -20.02 -3.49 -3.99
C TYR A 291 -19.98 -1.97 -3.97
N ASP A 292 -20.98 -1.36 -4.61
CA ASP A 292 -21.20 0.09 -4.61
C ASP A 292 -19.95 0.89 -5.04
N HIS A 293 -19.48 0.57 -6.25
CA HIS A 293 -18.22 1.06 -6.81
C HIS A 293 -18.08 2.59 -6.79
N LEU A 294 -19.19 3.31 -6.99
CA LEU A 294 -19.21 4.77 -7.03
C LEU A 294 -19.38 5.43 -5.65
N ASN A 295 -19.47 4.66 -4.56
CA ASN A 295 -19.57 5.23 -3.21
C ASN A 295 -18.27 5.95 -2.81
N PRO A 296 -18.30 7.26 -2.50
CA PRO A 296 -17.08 7.99 -2.17
C PRO A 296 -16.63 7.81 -0.71
N PHE A 297 -17.40 7.09 0.12
CA PHE A 297 -17.17 6.98 1.55
C PHE A 297 -16.96 5.55 2.05
N LEU A 298 -17.56 4.57 1.36
CA LEU A 298 -17.44 3.16 1.72
C LEU A 298 -16.67 2.39 0.65
N TYR A 299 -15.80 1.51 1.11
CA TYR A 299 -15.26 0.43 0.32
C TYR A 299 -15.78 -0.88 0.90
N THR A 300 -16.64 -1.55 0.14
CA THR A 300 -17.24 -2.83 0.52
C THR A 300 -16.92 -3.87 -0.53
N TYR A 301 -16.45 -5.05 -0.11
CA TYR A 301 -16.20 -6.16 -1.02
C TYR A 301 -16.42 -7.50 -0.32
N GLU A 302 -16.64 -8.54 -1.13
CA GLU A 302 -16.66 -9.93 -0.67
C GLU A 302 -15.42 -10.71 -1.12
N ARG A 303 -15.07 -11.73 -0.33
CA ARG A 303 -14.19 -12.85 -0.70
C ARG A 303 -15.01 -14.14 -0.64
N VAL A 304 -14.98 -14.95 -1.69
CA VAL A 304 -15.79 -16.17 -1.79
C VAL A 304 -14.94 -17.37 -2.19
N LEU A 305 -15.01 -18.47 -1.42
CA LEU A 305 -14.34 -19.73 -1.72
C LEU A 305 -15.23 -20.90 -1.30
N GLY A 306 -15.75 -21.65 -2.27
CA GLY A 306 -16.78 -22.66 -2.03
C GLY A 306 -17.99 -22.04 -1.32
N ASP A 307 -18.38 -22.64 -0.19
CA ASP A 307 -19.50 -22.15 0.63
C ASP A 307 -19.12 -21.03 1.61
N ARG A 308 -17.82 -20.74 1.77
CA ARG A 308 -17.34 -19.70 2.67
C ARG A 308 -17.38 -18.34 1.99
N ARG A 309 -17.96 -17.36 2.70
CA ARG A 309 -18.00 -15.96 2.24
C ARG A 309 -17.55 -15.02 3.33
N VAL A 310 -16.78 -14.00 2.95
CA VAL A 310 -16.37 -12.92 3.85
C VAL A 310 -16.81 -11.61 3.25
N LEU A 311 -17.51 -10.78 4.04
CA LEU A 311 -17.88 -9.42 3.67
C LEU A 311 -17.02 -8.43 4.47
N VAL A 312 -16.25 -7.61 3.76
CA VAL A 312 -15.40 -6.55 4.33
C VAL A 312 -16.07 -5.21 4.07
N VAL A 313 -16.24 -4.40 5.13
CA VAL A 313 -16.83 -3.06 5.06
C VAL A 313 -15.85 -2.07 5.68
N CYS A 314 -15.30 -1.16 4.89
CA CYS A 314 -14.38 -0.11 5.34
C CYS A 314 -14.99 1.29 5.11
N SER A 315 -15.07 2.10 6.16
CA SER A 315 -15.42 3.52 6.06
C SER A 315 -14.17 4.38 5.90
N PHE A 316 -14.18 5.30 4.94
CA PHE A 316 -13.12 6.29 4.70
C PHE A 316 -13.51 7.70 5.16
N LYS A 317 -14.50 7.80 6.04
CA LYS A 317 -15.09 9.06 6.46
C LYS A 317 -14.91 9.25 7.96
N GLU A 318 -14.56 10.48 8.36
CA GLU A 318 -14.63 10.93 9.77
C GLU A 318 -16.07 10.94 10.29
N GLY A 319 -17.06 11.18 9.42
CA GLY A 319 -18.47 11.23 9.80
C GLY A 319 -19.20 9.90 9.60
N SER A 320 -20.43 9.85 10.09
CA SER A 320 -21.31 8.70 9.90
C SER A 320 -21.73 8.49 8.43
N VAL A 321 -21.77 7.23 8.03
CA VAL A 321 -22.29 6.77 6.74
C VAL A 321 -23.27 5.63 6.99
N LYS A 322 -24.43 5.66 6.32
CA LYS A 322 -25.38 4.54 6.40
C LYS A 322 -24.88 3.41 5.50
N PHE A 323 -24.74 2.22 6.06
CA PHE A 323 -24.45 0.99 5.35
C PHE A 323 -25.65 0.05 5.40
N ARG A 324 -25.95 -0.60 4.27
CA ARG A 324 -26.90 -1.71 4.17
C ARG A 324 -26.17 -2.88 3.52
N ALA A 325 -26.37 -4.08 4.06
CA ALA A 325 -25.73 -5.27 3.50
C ALA A 325 -26.19 -5.51 2.05
N PRO A 326 -25.29 -5.94 1.15
CA PRO A 326 -25.66 -6.30 -0.21
C PRO A 326 -26.68 -7.45 -0.26
N LYS A 327 -27.43 -7.55 -1.36
CA LYS A 327 -28.37 -8.66 -1.59
C LYS A 327 -27.65 -10.01 -1.42
N GLY A 328 -28.27 -10.93 -0.67
CA GLY A 328 -27.71 -12.26 -0.39
C GLY A 328 -26.87 -12.34 0.90
N TYR A 329 -26.77 -11.24 1.64
CA TYR A 329 -26.17 -11.19 2.97
C TYR A 329 -27.20 -10.78 4.01
N ASN A 330 -27.21 -11.47 5.15
CA ASN A 330 -27.90 -11.07 6.36
C ASN A 330 -26.87 -10.98 7.49
N LEU A 331 -26.47 -9.78 7.90
CA LEU A 331 -25.39 -9.59 8.87
C LEU A 331 -25.64 -10.31 10.20
N SER A 332 -26.90 -10.56 10.57
CA SER A 332 -27.25 -11.26 11.80
C SER A 332 -26.90 -12.75 11.75
N ASP A 333 -26.83 -13.33 10.54
CA ASP A 333 -26.43 -14.72 10.32
C ASP A 333 -24.90 -14.86 10.21
N GLY A 334 -24.20 -13.75 9.97
CA GLY A 334 -22.74 -13.70 9.83
C GLY A 334 -22.04 -13.51 11.17
N ARG A 335 -20.89 -14.16 11.34
CA ARG A 335 -20.00 -13.93 12.49
C ARG A 335 -19.13 -12.71 12.24
N LEU A 336 -19.20 -11.69 13.10
CA LEU A 336 -18.25 -10.58 13.09
C LEU A 336 -16.88 -11.09 13.57
N VAL A 337 -15.93 -11.23 12.65
CA VAL A 337 -14.60 -11.80 12.93
C VAL A 337 -13.52 -10.75 13.16
N LEU A 338 -13.75 -9.51 12.73
CA LEU A 338 -12.85 -8.39 12.95
C LEU A 338 -13.62 -7.07 12.96
N SER A 339 -13.29 -6.18 13.90
CA SER A 339 -13.70 -4.78 13.89
C SER A 339 -12.70 -3.91 14.66
N ASN A 340 -12.62 -2.62 14.33
CA ASN A 340 -11.85 -1.64 15.08
C ASN A 340 -12.67 -0.91 16.17
N TYR A 341 -13.95 -1.23 16.33
CA TYR A 341 -14.81 -0.76 17.42
C TYR A 341 -15.45 -1.93 18.18
N SER A 342 -15.83 -1.71 19.44
CA SER A 342 -16.47 -2.73 20.29
C SER A 342 -17.99 -2.80 20.11
N ASP A 343 -18.66 -1.65 20.00
CA ASP A 343 -20.11 -1.56 19.84
C ASP A 343 -20.50 -1.65 18.35
N ASN A 344 -20.94 -2.85 17.95
CA ASN A 344 -21.18 -3.26 16.56
C ASN A 344 -22.65 -3.64 16.30
N ARG A 345 -23.59 -2.78 16.72
CA ARG A 345 -25.02 -3.04 16.53
C ARG A 345 -25.37 -3.15 15.04
N ILE A 346 -26.27 -4.09 14.74
CA ILE A 346 -26.89 -4.28 13.43
C ILE A 346 -28.35 -3.82 13.55
N VAL A 347 -28.79 -2.98 12.63
CA VAL A 347 -30.17 -2.47 12.54
C VAL A 347 -30.63 -2.60 11.10
N ASN A 348 -31.74 -3.29 10.87
CA ASN A 348 -32.32 -3.50 9.53
C ASN A 348 -31.30 -4.02 8.50
N ASN A 349 -30.54 -5.05 8.88
CA ASN A 349 -29.49 -5.66 8.05
C ASN A 349 -28.43 -4.64 7.56
N GLY A 350 -28.09 -3.71 8.43
CA GLY A 350 -27.15 -2.63 8.17
C GLY A 350 -26.68 -1.97 9.45
N PHE A 351 -25.97 -0.87 9.34
CA PHE A 351 -25.52 -0.05 10.47
C PHE A 351 -25.15 1.35 10.01
N VAL A 352 -24.94 2.25 10.97
CA VAL A 352 -24.36 3.56 10.73
C VAL A 352 -22.91 3.51 11.16
N THR A 353 -21.99 3.82 10.26
CA THR A 353 -20.56 3.73 10.55
C THR A 353 -20.13 4.76 11.59
N LYS A 354 -19.19 4.39 12.44
CA LYS A 354 -18.33 5.29 13.20
C LYS A 354 -17.19 5.82 12.31
N PRO A 355 -16.47 6.88 12.73
CA PRO A 355 -15.33 7.42 12.00
C PRO A 355 -14.34 6.30 11.64
N TYR A 356 -14.01 6.14 10.36
CA TYR A 356 -13.07 5.11 9.90
C TYR A 356 -13.37 3.68 10.38
N GLU A 357 -14.64 3.34 10.62
CA GLU A 357 -15.01 2.01 11.08
C GLU A 357 -14.71 0.94 10.01
N VAL A 358 -14.17 -0.20 10.47
CA VAL A 358 -14.09 -1.43 9.69
C VAL A 358 -14.84 -2.55 10.40
N ARG A 359 -15.59 -3.33 9.62
CA ARG A 359 -16.23 -4.58 10.05
C ARG A 359 -16.01 -5.67 9.01
N VAL A 360 -15.63 -6.86 9.48
CA VAL A 360 -15.44 -8.05 8.65
C VAL A 360 -16.35 -9.16 9.17
N TYR A 361 -17.27 -9.60 8.32
CA TYR A 361 -18.24 -10.66 8.63
C TYR A 361 -17.90 -11.91 7.83
N MET A 362 -18.00 -13.07 8.47
CA MET A 362 -17.79 -14.37 7.85
C MET A 362 -19.09 -15.19 7.91
N PHE A 363 -19.42 -15.83 6.79
CA PHE A 363 -20.63 -16.62 6.58
C PHE A 363 -20.26 -18.07 6.25
#